data_AF-A0A9E1K0L8-F1
#
_entry.id   AF-A0A9E1K0L8-F1
#
_cell.length_a   1.000
_cell.length_b   1.000
_cell.length_c   1.000
_cell.angle_alpha   90.00
_cell.angle_beta   90.00
_cell.angle_gamma   90.00
#
_symmetry.space_group_name_H-M   'P 1'
#
loop_
_entity.id
_entity.type
_entity.pdbx_description
1 polymer ?
#
loop_
_entity_poly.entity_id
_entity_poly.type
_entity_poly.pdbx_seq_one_letter_code
_entity_poly.pdbx_strand_id
1 'polypeptide(L)'
;MTLAIAVNSDYQSVTGKTLSIQAELLSKLKTAIVDVTYTSEDYDIAGNVLDLTLDGRLTTIIAVTVLEVSTGNIPQYVPAALGAAATGKLKLYESGTASAVLDEADDADSITMTCKLRVVGF
;
A
#
# COMPACT_ATOMS: atom_id res chain seq x y z
N MET A 1 15.83 2.41 24.87
CA MET A 1 15.75 0.93 24.90
C MET A 1 17.17 0.43 25.10
N THR A 2 17.42 -0.39 26.12
CA THR A 2 18.78 -0.78 26.52
C THR A 2 18.87 -2.29 26.45
N LEU A 3 19.86 -2.82 25.74
CA LEU A 3 20.09 -4.26 25.60
C LEU A 3 21.28 -4.65 26.48
N ALA A 4 21.07 -5.55 27.44
CA ALA A 4 22.12 -6.11 28.28
C ALA A 4 22.61 -7.44 27.70
N ILE A 5 23.94 -7.59 27.57
CA ILE A 5 24.58 -8.83 27.11
C ILE A 5 25.21 -9.52 28.33
N ALA A 6 24.71 -10.70 28.69
CA ALA A 6 25.35 -11.56 29.67
C ALA A 6 26.37 -12.48 28.97
N VAL A 7 27.65 -12.32 29.28
CA VAL A 7 28.70 -13.25 28.87
C VAL A 7 28.73 -14.43 29.85
N ASN A 8 28.43 -15.63 29.35
CA ASN A 8 28.58 -16.86 30.12
C ASN A 8 30.09 -17.13 30.31
N SER A 9 30.54 -17.20 31.56
CA SER A 9 31.94 -17.06 31.98
C SER A 9 32.83 -18.28 31.78
N ASP A 10 32.40 -19.29 31.02
CA ASP A 10 33.09 -20.58 31.01
C ASP A 10 34.20 -20.74 29.96
N TYR A 11 34.44 -19.76 29.08
CA TYR A 11 35.55 -19.85 28.11
C TYR A 11 36.30 -18.52 27.92
N GLN A 12 37.55 -18.54 28.38
CA GLN A 12 38.75 -17.78 27.98
C GLN A 12 38.56 -16.38 27.34
N SER A 13 39.11 -15.37 28.03
CA SER A 13 39.78 -14.18 27.48
C SER A 13 39.46 -13.85 26.00
N VAL A 14 38.38 -13.10 25.78
CA VAL A 14 38.12 -12.43 24.49
C VAL A 14 38.94 -11.12 24.45
N THR A 15 40.25 -11.22 24.62
CA THR A 15 41.14 -10.06 24.53
C THR A 15 41.42 -9.76 23.06
N GLY A 16 40.94 -8.62 22.56
CA GLY A 16 41.23 -8.15 21.18
C GLY A 16 40.13 -8.39 20.14
N LYS A 17 38.94 -8.89 20.51
CA LYS A 17 37.78 -8.91 19.59
C LYS A 17 36.79 -7.82 19.96
N THR A 18 36.70 -6.80 19.13
CA THR A 18 35.66 -5.77 19.22
C THR A 18 34.36 -6.36 18.67
N LEU A 19 33.38 -6.60 19.54
CA LEU A 19 32.01 -6.90 19.11
C LEU A 19 31.34 -5.56 18.74
N SER A 20 31.28 -5.23 17.45
CA SER A 20 30.58 -4.02 17.00
C SER A 20 29.08 -4.30 16.92
N ILE A 21 28.28 -3.70 17.80
CA ILE A 21 26.82 -3.72 17.68
C ILE A 21 26.43 -2.73 16.58
N GLN A 22 26.07 -3.25 15.41
CA GLN A 22 25.50 -2.47 14.33
C GLN A 22 23.98 -2.44 14.50
N ALA A 23 23.49 -1.62 15.45
CA ALA A 23 22.06 -1.38 15.60
C ALA A 23 21.62 -0.35 14.55
N GLU A 24 21.34 -0.81 13.33
CA GLU A 24 20.63 0.02 12.35
C GLU A 24 19.14 0.06 12.67
N LEU A 25 18.54 1.23 12.56
CA LEU A 25 17.09 1.39 12.61
C LEU A 25 16.51 0.72 11.35
N LEU A 26 16.09 -0.55 11.45
CA LEU A 26 15.57 -1.34 10.33
C LEU A 26 14.28 -0.77 9.72
N SER A 27 13.60 0.16 10.39
CA SER A 27 12.37 0.76 9.87
C SER A 27 12.69 1.81 8.80
N LYS A 28 12.90 1.37 7.55
CA LYS A 28 12.89 2.21 6.34
C LYS A 28 11.46 2.57 5.89
N LEU A 29 10.48 2.43 6.78
CA LEU A 29 9.08 2.66 6.48
C LEU A 29 8.85 4.14 6.15
N LYS A 30 8.36 4.39 4.95
CA LYS A 30 7.99 5.70 4.44
C LYS A 30 6.48 5.78 4.33
N THR A 31 5.96 6.99 4.45
CA THR A 31 4.55 7.31 4.22
C THR A 31 4.45 8.42 3.17
N ALA A 32 3.53 8.27 2.24
CA ALA A 32 3.18 9.28 1.24
C ALA A 32 1.69 9.60 1.31
N ILE A 33 1.34 10.88 1.17
CA ILE A 33 -0.03 11.31 0.90
C ILE A 33 -0.10 11.61 -0.60
N VAL A 34 -1.08 11.01 -1.27
CA VAL A 34 -1.22 11.04 -2.72
C VAL A 34 -2.65 11.41 -3.05
N ASP A 35 -2.81 12.44 -3.88
CA ASP A 35 -4.08 12.78 -4.51
C ASP A 35 -4.14 12.04 -5.84
N VAL A 36 -5.23 11.30 -6.06
CA VAL A 36 -5.46 10.49 -7.26
C VAL A 36 -6.70 11.03 -7.96
N THR A 37 -6.57 11.29 -9.26
CA THR A 37 -7.68 11.59 -10.15
C THR A 37 -7.71 10.52 -11.24
N TYR A 38 -8.84 9.86 -11.39
CA TYR A 38 -9.06 8.82 -12.38
C TYR A 38 -10.33 9.12 -13.17
N THR A 39 -10.23 9.02 -14.49
CA THR A 39 -11.37 9.16 -15.40
C THR A 39 -11.25 8.09 -16.48
N SER A 40 -12.35 7.41 -16.80
CA SER A 40 -12.40 6.41 -17.87
C SER A 40 -13.79 6.40 -18.50
N GLU A 41 -13.84 6.26 -19.82
CA GLU A 41 -15.08 6.07 -20.60
C GLU A 41 -15.43 4.58 -20.76
N ASP A 42 -14.58 3.69 -20.24
CA ASP A 42 -14.71 2.24 -20.31
C ASP A 42 -14.78 1.67 -18.89
N TYR A 43 -15.86 1.97 -18.14
CA TYR A 43 -16.05 1.37 -16.83
C TYR A 43 -16.46 -0.10 -16.95
N ASP A 44 -15.74 -0.97 -16.22
CA ASP A 44 -16.12 -2.35 -16.02
C ASP A 44 -16.96 -2.47 -14.73
N ILE A 45 -18.10 -3.17 -14.79
CA ILE A 45 -18.92 -3.47 -13.61
C ILE A 45 -18.14 -4.23 -12.52
N ALA A 46 -17.07 -4.93 -12.89
CA ALA A 46 -16.12 -5.56 -11.97
C ALA A 46 -15.15 -4.57 -11.30
N GLY A 47 -15.26 -3.29 -11.62
CA GLY A 47 -14.42 -2.18 -11.18
C GLY A 47 -13.14 -2.02 -12.00
N ASN A 48 -12.74 -0.77 -12.21
CA ASN A 48 -11.50 -0.46 -12.93
C ASN A 48 -10.29 -0.65 -12.02
N VAL A 49 -9.15 -1.05 -12.61
CA VAL A 49 -7.93 -1.35 -11.87
C VAL A 49 -6.85 -0.33 -12.20
N LEU A 50 -6.33 0.33 -11.17
CA LEU A 50 -5.21 1.27 -11.25
C LEU A 50 -3.97 0.68 -10.56
N ASP A 51 -2.85 0.65 -11.26
CA ASP A 51 -1.56 0.27 -10.67
C ASP A 51 -1.00 1.43 -9.83
N LEU A 52 -0.61 1.16 -8.59
CA LEU A 52 -0.19 2.19 -7.62
C LEU A 52 1.30 2.49 -7.68
N THR A 53 1.82 2.87 -8.85
CA THR A 53 3.25 3.19 -8.99
C THR A 53 3.53 4.62 -8.54
N LEU A 54 4.34 4.81 -7.49
CA LEU A 54 4.65 6.13 -6.92
C LEU A 54 6.01 6.67 -7.38
N ASP A 55 6.33 6.53 -8.67
CA ASP A 55 7.58 7.01 -9.28
C ASP A 55 8.86 6.63 -8.51
N GLY A 56 8.88 5.43 -7.92
CA GLY A 56 10.02 4.94 -7.13
C GLY A 56 10.15 5.54 -5.72
N ARG A 57 9.23 6.41 -5.27
CA ARG A 57 9.19 6.91 -3.88
C ARG A 57 8.97 5.78 -2.89
N LEU A 58 8.12 4.83 -3.27
CA LEU A 58 7.91 3.55 -2.60
C LEU A 58 8.13 2.42 -3.62
N THR A 59 9.09 1.55 -3.32
CA THR A 59 9.44 0.33 -4.05
C THR A 59 8.54 -0.85 -3.70
N THR A 60 7.94 -0.82 -2.50
CA THR A 60 6.96 -1.82 -2.05
C THR A 60 5.90 -1.12 -1.22
N ILE A 61 4.62 -1.36 -1.52
CA ILE A 61 3.51 -0.82 -0.74
C ILE A 61 2.99 -1.92 0.18
N ILE A 62 2.88 -1.60 1.47
CA ILE A 62 2.44 -2.52 2.52
C ILE A 62 0.97 -2.26 2.87
N ALA A 63 0.58 -0.98 2.89
CA ALA A 63 -0.76 -0.58 3.23
C ALA A 63 -1.15 0.72 2.51
N VAL A 64 -2.42 0.81 2.15
CA VAL A 64 -3.06 2.03 1.67
C VAL A 64 -4.28 2.30 2.53
N THR A 65 -4.42 3.54 2.99
CA THR A 65 -5.64 4.04 3.65
C THR A 65 -6.27 5.08 2.76
N VAL A 66 -7.55 4.93 2.44
CA VAL A 66 -8.34 5.97 1.78
C VAL A 66 -8.72 7.00 2.85
N LEU A 67 -8.32 8.25 2.65
CA LEU A 67 -8.61 9.36 3.55
C LEU A 67 -9.88 10.10 3.11
N GLU A 68 -9.99 10.34 1.81
CA GLU A 68 -11.10 11.07 1.19
C GLU A 68 -11.39 10.44 -0.17
N VAL A 69 -12.65 10.45 -0.57
CA VAL A 69 -13.10 10.02 -1.90
C VAL A 69 -14.28 10.88 -2.33
N SER A 70 -14.33 11.19 -3.62
CA SER A 70 -15.52 11.70 -4.29
C SER A 70 -16.76 10.86 -3.99
N THR A 71 -17.89 11.54 -3.79
CA THR A 71 -19.19 10.90 -3.52
C THR A 71 -19.54 9.90 -4.62
N GLY A 72 -20.08 8.74 -4.26
CA GLY A 72 -20.49 7.74 -5.22
C GLY A 72 -19.40 6.77 -5.64
N ASN A 73 -18.18 6.87 -5.09
CA ASN A 73 -17.04 6.03 -5.46
C ASN A 73 -16.47 5.24 -4.28
N ILE A 74 -15.98 4.03 -4.56
CA ILE A 74 -15.41 3.12 -3.56
C ILE A 74 -14.04 2.60 -4.05
N PRO A 75 -12.94 3.25 -3.65
CA PRO A 75 -11.59 2.74 -3.90
C PRO A 75 -11.25 1.62 -2.89
N GLN A 76 -10.82 0.47 -3.42
CA GLN A 76 -10.39 -0.68 -2.64
C GLN A 76 -8.94 -1.01 -2.94
N TYR A 77 -8.09 -1.00 -1.90
CA TYR A 77 -6.71 -1.45 -2.04
C TYR A 77 -6.64 -2.97 -2.16
N VAL A 78 -5.94 -3.44 -3.19
CA VAL A 78 -5.60 -4.85 -3.40
C VAL A 78 -4.09 -5.01 -3.21
N PRO A 79 -3.66 -5.64 -2.11
CA PRO A 79 -2.24 -5.81 -1.84
C PRO A 79 -1.57 -6.69 -2.90
N ALA A 80 -0.30 -6.42 -3.16
CA ALA A 80 0.52 -7.34 -3.96
C ALA A 80 0.64 -8.70 -3.27
N ALA A 81 0.90 -9.74 -4.06
CA ALA A 81 1.20 -11.07 -3.51
C ALA A 81 2.38 -10.98 -2.52
N LEU A 82 2.26 -11.71 -1.40
CA LEU A 82 3.22 -11.66 -0.31
C LEU A 82 4.64 -11.97 -0.80
N GLY A 83 5.59 -11.07 -0.51
CA GLY A 83 7.00 -11.24 -0.89
C GLY A 83 7.37 -10.75 -2.31
N ALA A 84 6.42 -10.23 -3.08
CA ALA A 84 6.74 -9.56 -4.35
C ALA A 84 7.13 -8.09 -4.11
N ALA A 85 8.22 -7.64 -4.74
CA ALA A 85 8.54 -6.23 -4.87
C ALA A 85 7.54 -5.58 -5.84
N ALA A 86 6.38 -5.20 -5.32
CA ALA A 86 5.28 -4.66 -6.12
C ALA A 86 4.46 -3.66 -5.30
N THR A 87 3.78 -2.78 -6.02
CA THR A 87 3.02 -1.65 -5.45
C THR A 87 1.57 -1.99 -5.12
N GLY A 88 1.11 -3.19 -5.46
CA GLY A 88 -0.32 -3.53 -5.37
C GLY A 88 -1.15 -2.68 -6.32
N LYS A 89 -2.47 -2.79 -6.19
CA LYS A 89 -3.42 -2.14 -7.09
C LYS A 89 -4.54 -1.45 -6.32
N LEU A 90 -5.19 -0.49 -6.95
CA LEU A 90 -6.43 0.11 -6.47
C LEU A 90 -7.56 -0.30 -7.41
N LYS A 91 -8.56 -1.00 -6.87
CA LYS A 91 -9.82 -1.26 -7.57
C LYS A 91 -10.79 -0.12 -7.32
N LEU A 92 -11.47 0.34 -8.37
CA LEU A 92 -12.34 1.50 -8.36
C LEU A 92 -13.74 1.05 -8.73
N TYR A 93 -14.69 1.21 -7.82
CA TYR A 93 -16.10 0.92 -8.05
C TYR A 93 -16.93 2.19 -7.94
N GLU A 94 -18.00 2.28 -8.73
CA GLU A 94 -19.11 3.14 -8.41
C GLU A 94 -19.98 2.49 -7.32
N SER A 95 -20.51 3.29 -6.41
CA SER A 95 -21.33 2.82 -5.30
C SER A 95 -22.76 2.53 -5.78
N GLY A 96 -22.98 1.36 -6.37
CA GLY A 96 -24.31 0.82 -6.61
C GLY A 96 -24.88 0.21 -5.32
N THR A 97 -26.07 0.61 -4.88
CA THR A 97 -26.87 -0.33 -4.05
C THR A 97 -27.12 -1.58 -4.89
N ALA A 98 -27.11 -2.77 -4.28
CA ALA A 98 -27.27 -4.08 -4.94
C ALA A 98 -28.48 -4.26 -5.90
N SER A 99 -29.29 -3.22 -6.10
CA SER A 99 -30.36 -3.12 -7.10
C SER A 99 -29.90 -2.63 -8.49
N ALA A 100 -28.67 -2.11 -8.65
CA ALA A 100 -28.14 -1.61 -9.93
C ALA A 100 -27.59 -2.73 -10.85
N VAL A 101 -27.34 -3.91 -10.28
CA VAL A 101 -26.83 -5.13 -10.95
C VAL A 101 -27.73 -5.63 -12.11
N LEU A 102 -28.96 -5.12 -12.23
CA LEU A 102 -29.90 -5.49 -13.30
C LEU A 102 -30.12 -4.40 -14.37
N ASP A 103 -29.80 -3.13 -14.09
CA ASP A 103 -29.92 -2.02 -15.07
C ASP A 103 -28.57 -1.68 -15.74
N GLU A 104 -27.43 -2.03 -15.13
CA GLU A 104 -26.05 -1.73 -15.59
C GLU A 104 -25.49 -2.69 -16.67
N ALA A 105 -26.33 -3.48 -17.33
CA ALA A 105 -25.87 -4.34 -18.42
C ALA A 105 -25.82 -3.64 -19.79
N ASP A 106 -26.31 -2.40 -19.90
CA ASP A 106 -26.64 -1.80 -21.22
C ASP A 106 -26.00 -0.44 -21.55
N ASP A 107 -25.14 0.15 -20.73
CA ASP A 107 -24.35 1.31 -21.18
C ASP A 107 -22.93 1.26 -20.61
N ALA A 108 -21.93 1.44 -21.48
CA ALA A 108 -20.54 1.64 -21.10
C ALA A 108 -20.45 2.93 -20.29
N ASP A 109 -20.62 2.83 -18.98
CA ASP A 109 -20.65 4.00 -18.13
C ASP A 109 -19.25 4.59 -17.99
N SER A 110 -19.16 5.89 -17.78
CA SER A 110 -17.89 6.57 -17.56
C SER A 110 -17.69 6.80 -16.07
N ILE A 111 -16.57 6.38 -15.50
CA ILE A 111 -16.26 6.65 -14.09
C ILE A 111 -15.34 7.88 -13.98
N THR A 112 -15.68 8.79 -13.07
CA THR A 112 -14.77 9.87 -12.63
C THR A 112 -14.63 9.83 -11.11
N MET A 113 -13.39 9.62 -10.64
CA MET A 113 -13.08 9.53 -9.22
C MET A 113 -11.89 10.41 -8.87
N THR A 114 -12.07 11.20 -7.81
CA THR A 114 -10.95 11.77 -7.03
C THR A 114 -10.87 11.10 -5.67
N CYS A 115 -9.66 10.78 -5.21
CA CYS A 115 -9.44 10.28 -3.86
C CYS A 115 -8.08 10.69 -3.30
N LYS A 116 -8.01 10.77 -1.97
CA LYS A 116 -6.80 11.06 -1.22
C LYS A 116 -6.38 9.82 -0.46
N LEU A 117 -5.15 9.37 -0.70
CA LEU A 117 -4.62 8.14 -0.15
C LEU A 117 -3.45 8.41 0.77
N ARG A 118 -3.37 7.68 1.87
CA ARG A 118 -2.14 7.51 2.65
C ARG A 118 -1.53 6.16 2.30
N VAL A 119 -0.36 6.17 1.69
CA VAL A 119 0.37 4.98 1.26
C VAL A 119 1.57 4.77 2.17
N VAL A 120 1.75 3.55 2.66
CA VAL A 120 2.83 3.16 3.57
C VAL A 120 3.65 2.03 2.94
N GLY A 121 4.97 2.16 2.93
CA GLY A 121 5.85 1.24 2.21
C GLY A 121 7.34 1.49 2.44
N PHE A 122 8.19 0.88 1.60
CA PHE A 122 9.65 1.03 1.61
C PHE A 122 10.17 1.72 0.35
#